data_AF-A0A7S2UVU4-F1
#
_entry.id   AF-A0A7S2UVU4-F1
#
_cell.length_a   1.000
_cell.length_b   1.000
_cell.length_c   1.000
_cell.angle_alpha   90.00
_cell.angle_beta   90.00
_cell.angle_gamma   90.00
#
_symmetry.space_group_name_H-M   'P 1'
#
loop_
_entity.id
_entity.type
_entity.pdbx_description
1 polymer ?
#
loop_
_entity_poly.entity_id
_entity_poly.type
_entity_poly.pdbx_seq_one_letter_code
_entity_poly.pdbx_strand_id
1 'polypeptide(L)'
;ALKTQVWDPGFTDLYAVGLASATLYLVDRPDEAEYLAKRMAEHQESDGSLKKATTSITSSRGQSLYLETTAVGALAWLRDPRDRFVPQAEGAVRYILQQCQGGRFGSTQATVLSLKALLAYQRKTREARAQSPLRVELFVDPAAAATAGGEAAE
;
A
#
# COMPACT_ATOMS: atom_id res chain seq x y z
N ALA A 1 30.48 26.16 -1.34
CA ALA A 1 29.08 25.78 -1.10
C ALA A 1 28.55 25.12 -2.38
N LEU A 2 28.39 23.79 -2.36
CA LEU A 2 27.73 23.09 -3.47
C LEU A 2 26.30 23.60 -3.52
N LYS A 3 25.96 24.30 -4.62
CA LYS A 3 24.58 24.66 -4.91
C LYS A 3 23.81 23.36 -4.98
N THR A 4 22.94 23.09 -4.00
CA THR A 4 21.94 22.04 -4.07
C THR A 4 21.00 22.41 -5.20
N GLN A 5 21.37 22.01 -6.41
CA GLN A 5 20.47 21.99 -7.54
C GLN A 5 19.34 21.06 -7.13
N VAL A 6 18.16 21.64 -6.89
CA VAL A 6 16.93 20.86 -6.69
C VAL A 6 16.74 20.08 -7.97
N TRP A 7 17.04 18.79 -7.92
CA TRP A 7 16.79 17.86 -9.02
C TRP A 7 15.27 17.74 -9.15
N ASP A 8 14.70 18.43 -10.14
CA ASP A 8 13.31 18.23 -10.57
C ASP A 8 13.31 17.63 -11.98
N PRO A 9 13.35 16.31 -12.10
CA PRO A 9 13.49 15.61 -13.37
C PRO A 9 12.15 15.42 -14.09
N GLY A 10 11.03 15.94 -13.58
CA GLY A 10 9.70 15.60 -14.09
C GLY A 10 9.35 14.11 -13.93
N PHE A 11 9.88 13.45 -12.89
CA PHE A 11 9.67 12.01 -12.64
C PHE A 11 8.19 11.75 -12.26
N THR A 12 7.40 11.31 -13.24
CA THR A 12 5.98 10.96 -13.07
C THR A 12 5.76 9.49 -12.74
N ASP A 13 6.80 8.65 -12.79
CA ASP A 13 6.69 7.23 -12.47
C ASP A 13 6.68 7.02 -10.94
N LEU A 14 5.48 6.80 -10.39
CA LEU A 14 5.27 6.69 -8.95
C LEU A 14 5.94 5.46 -8.33
N TYR A 15 6.21 4.41 -9.11
CA TYR A 15 6.93 3.24 -8.60
C TYR A 15 8.38 3.61 -8.30
N ALA A 16 9.06 4.27 -9.24
CA ALA A 16 10.43 4.74 -9.04
C ALA A 16 10.52 5.82 -7.95
N VAL A 17 9.59 6.77 -7.94
CA VAL A 17 9.51 7.82 -6.91
C VAL A 17 9.33 7.21 -5.51
N GLY A 18 8.45 6.21 -5.38
CA GLY A 18 8.22 5.53 -4.11
C GLY A 18 9.44 4.75 -3.63
N LEU A 19 10.14 4.07 -4.53
CA LEU A 19 11.40 3.37 -4.17
C LEU A 19 12.46 4.37 -3.71
N ALA A 20 12.62 5.48 -4.42
CA ALA A 20 13.55 6.54 -4.04
C ALA A 20 13.19 7.14 -2.67
N SER A 21 11.92 7.49 -2.45
CA SER A 21 11.44 8.01 -1.17
C SER A 21 11.68 7.03 -0.02
N ALA A 22 11.29 5.77 -0.18
CA ALA A 22 11.50 4.72 0.83
C ALA A 22 13.00 4.51 1.12
N THR A 23 13.85 4.58 0.10
CA THR A 23 15.31 4.46 0.24
C THR A 23 15.90 5.65 0.97
N LEU A 24 15.48 6.88 0.64
CA LEU A 24 15.95 8.09 1.30
C LEU A 24 15.60 8.11 2.80
N TYR A 25 14.41 7.64 3.18
CA TYR A 25 14.09 7.44 4.59
C TYR A 25 15.01 6.39 5.27
N LEU A 26 15.42 5.34 4.55
CA LEU A 26 16.32 4.30 5.09
C LEU A 26 17.77 4.79 5.28
N VAL A 27 18.21 5.78 4.49
CA VAL A 27 19.57 6.34 4.57
C VAL A 27 19.61 7.68 5.33
N ASP A 28 18.61 7.94 6.17
CA ASP A 28 18.49 9.13 7.03
C ASP A 28 18.55 10.47 6.27
N ARG A 29 17.84 10.54 5.14
CA ARG A 29 17.65 11.77 4.35
C ARG A 29 16.17 12.19 4.33
N PRO A 30 15.57 12.53 5.47
CA PRO A 30 14.12 12.66 5.63
C PRO A 30 13.51 13.82 4.84
N ASP A 31 14.20 14.94 4.65
CA ASP A 31 13.66 16.10 3.94
C ASP A 31 13.55 15.84 2.42
N GLU A 32 14.50 15.09 1.85
CA GLU A 32 14.43 14.66 0.45
C GLU A 32 13.41 13.55 0.25
N ALA A 33 13.33 12.62 1.22
CA ALA A 33 12.34 11.57 1.22
C ALA A 33 10.90 12.14 1.29
N GLU A 34 10.69 13.17 2.12
CA GLU A 34 9.43 13.90 2.25
C GLU A 34 9.01 14.53 0.93
N TYR A 35 9.92 15.20 0.23
CA TYR A 35 9.63 15.84 -1.04
C TYR A 35 9.00 14.85 -2.03
N LEU A 36 9.58 13.66 -2.14
CA LEU A 36 9.06 12.58 -2.99
C LEU A 36 7.78 11.95 -2.42
N ALA A 37 7.69 11.79 -1.10
CA ALA A 37 6.50 11.27 -0.43
C ALA A 37 5.27 12.17 -0.65
N LYS A 38 5.46 13.50 -0.65
CA LYS A 38 4.44 14.48 -0.96
C LYS A 38 3.98 14.38 -2.41
N ARG A 39 4.90 14.20 -3.36
CA ARG A 39 4.56 13.99 -4.78
C ARG A 39 3.69 12.74 -4.98
N MET A 40 3.98 11.65 -4.27
CA MET A 40 3.11 10.48 -4.29
C MET A 40 1.72 10.79 -3.72
N ALA A 41 1.66 11.54 -2.61
CA ALA A 41 0.39 11.90 -1.97
C ALA A 41 -0.52 12.74 -2.89
N GLU A 42 0.07 13.66 -3.66
CA GLU A 42 -0.62 14.47 -4.69
C GLU A 42 -1.19 13.63 -5.86
N HIS A 43 -0.77 12.37 -5.99
CA HIS A 43 -1.20 11.46 -7.04
C HIS A 43 -1.87 10.18 -6.52
N GLN A 44 -2.19 10.14 -5.23
CA GLN A 44 -3.02 9.07 -4.68
C GLN A 44 -4.46 9.23 -5.17
N GLU A 45 -5.02 8.14 -5.69
CA GLU A 45 -6.42 8.07 -6.10
C GLU A 45 -7.35 8.02 -4.89
N SER A 46 -8.64 8.31 -5.09
CA SER A 46 -9.64 8.30 -4.02
C SER A 46 -9.87 6.92 -3.37
N ASP A 47 -9.60 5.85 -4.11
CA ASP A 47 -9.61 4.48 -3.60
C ASP A 47 -8.36 4.13 -2.76
N GLY A 48 -7.37 5.03 -2.69
CA GLY A 48 -6.11 4.88 -1.98
C GLY A 48 -4.95 4.34 -2.83
N SER A 49 -5.20 4.00 -4.09
CA SER A 49 -4.18 3.45 -4.99
C SER A 49 -3.24 4.49 -5.59
N LEU A 50 -2.06 4.03 -6.04
CA LEU A 50 -1.13 4.78 -6.88
C LEU A 50 -1.03 4.08 -8.24
N LYS A 51 -1.61 4.69 -9.28
CA LYS A 51 -1.74 4.07 -10.61
C LYS A 51 -0.82 4.65 -11.68
N LYS A 52 -0.21 5.82 -11.44
CA LYS A 52 0.69 6.49 -12.39
C LYS A 52 2.09 5.88 -12.37
N ALA A 53 2.21 4.63 -12.80
CA ALA A 53 3.47 3.95 -13.04
C ALA A 53 3.44 3.29 -14.43
N THR A 54 4.56 3.34 -15.12
CA THR A 54 4.68 2.78 -16.48
C THR A 54 4.95 1.28 -16.43
N THR A 55 5.82 0.87 -15.50
CA THR A 55 6.26 -0.51 -15.34
C THR A 55 6.93 -0.69 -13.97
N SER A 56 7.12 -1.92 -13.52
CA SER A 56 7.93 -2.21 -12.32
C SER A 56 9.31 -2.75 -12.68
N ILE A 57 10.14 -3.00 -11.67
CA ILE A 57 11.47 -3.61 -11.87
C ILE A 57 11.38 -5.00 -12.54
N THR A 58 10.26 -5.72 -12.38
CA THR A 58 10.00 -7.01 -13.05
C THR A 58 9.13 -6.87 -14.28
N SER A 59 9.02 -5.65 -14.84
CA SER A 59 8.16 -5.35 -15.97
C SER A 59 6.66 -5.62 -15.75
N SER A 60 6.17 -5.52 -14.50
CA SER A 60 4.76 -5.72 -14.17
C SER A 60 3.87 -4.67 -14.83
N ARG A 61 2.60 -5.04 -15.09
CA ARG A 61 1.56 -4.16 -15.67
C ARG A 61 0.21 -4.41 -14.99
N GLY A 62 -0.74 -3.51 -15.22
CA GLY A 62 -2.11 -3.66 -14.75
C GLY A 62 -2.21 -3.73 -13.23
N GLN A 63 -3.07 -4.62 -12.72
CA GLN A 63 -3.37 -4.70 -11.28
C GLN A 63 -2.13 -4.97 -10.42
N SER A 64 -1.24 -5.88 -10.84
CA SER A 64 -0.01 -6.17 -10.10
C SER A 64 0.89 -4.93 -9.99
N LEU A 65 1.02 -4.12 -11.04
CA LEU A 65 1.78 -2.88 -11.01
C LEU A 65 1.18 -1.86 -10.04
N TYR A 66 -0.14 -1.69 -10.06
CA TYR A 66 -0.82 -0.75 -9.14
C TYR A 66 -0.64 -1.19 -7.69
N LEU A 67 -0.71 -2.49 -7.42
CA LEU A 67 -0.50 -3.02 -6.09
C LEU A 67 0.95 -2.84 -5.62
N GLU A 68 1.92 -3.16 -6.47
CA GLU A 68 3.35 -2.96 -6.20
C GLU A 68 3.65 -1.49 -5.91
N THR A 69 3.17 -0.59 -6.77
CA THR A 69 3.35 0.86 -6.62
C THR A 69 2.71 1.39 -5.35
N THR A 70 1.47 0.97 -5.06
CA THR A 70 0.74 1.38 -3.85
C THR A 70 1.42 0.86 -2.58
N ALA A 71 1.92 -0.38 -2.59
CA ALA A 71 2.64 -0.97 -1.46
C ALA A 71 3.98 -0.27 -1.19
N VAL A 72 4.71 0.12 -2.24
CA VAL A 72 5.93 0.92 -2.10
C VAL A 72 5.61 2.31 -1.54
N GLY A 73 4.57 2.97 -2.03
CA GLY A 73 4.11 4.26 -1.49
C GLY A 73 3.74 4.19 -0.01
N ALA A 74 2.97 3.17 0.40
CA ALA A 74 2.65 2.90 1.80
C ALA A 74 3.92 2.72 2.65
N LEU A 75 4.89 1.94 2.16
CA LEU A 75 6.16 1.71 2.85
C LEU A 75 7.00 2.98 2.99
N ALA A 76 6.95 3.90 2.03
CA ALA A 76 7.60 5.19 2.13
C ALA A 76 6.91 6.09 3.17
N TRP A 77 5.59 6.24 3.09
CA TRP A 77 4.82 7.06 4.04
C TRP A 77 4.92 6.55 5.48
N LEU A 78 4.90 5.24 5.69
CA LEU A 78 5.04 4.64 7.02
C LEU A 78 6.44 4.84 7.63
N ARG A 79 7.45 5.14 6.82
CA ARG A 79 8.80 5.47 7.29
C ARG A 79 8.99 6.94 7.63
N ASP A 80 8.04 7.82 7.29
CA ASP A 80 8.14 9.23 7.66
C ASP A 80 8.22 9.36 9.19
N PRO A 81 9.33 9.89 9.74
CA PRO A 81 9.50 10.00 11.19
C PRO A 81 8.60 11.07 11.81
N ARG A 82 7.98 11.93 10.98
CA ARG A 82 7.10 13.02 11.42
C ARG A 82 5.61 12.70 11.25
N ASP A 83 5.26 11.48 10.82
CA ASP A 83 3.89 11.00 10.67
C ASP A 83 2.96 11.90 9.82
N ARG A 84 3.51 12.62 8.84
CA ARG A 84 2.74 13.57 8.01
C ARG A 84 1.82 12.90 7.00
N PHE A 85 2.12 11.66 6.65
CA PHE A 85 1.44 10.92 5.59
C PHE A 85 0.55 9.78 6.12
N VAL A 86 0.11 9.85 7.39
CA VAL A 86 -0.75 8.83 8.01
C VAL A 86 -2.02 8.55 7.19
N PRO A 87 -2.81 9.56 6.77
CA PRO A 87 -4.03 9.30 5.98
C PRO A 87 -3.75 8.59 4.65
N GLN A 88 -2.64 8.94 4.00
CA GLN A 88 -2.23 8.35 2.72
C GLN A 88 -1.80 6.90 2.91
N ALA A 89 -1.02 6.62 3.96
CA ALA A 89 -0.64 5.26 4.34
C ALA A 89 -1.86 4.39 4.66
N GLU A 90 -2.83 4.91 5.43
CA GLU A 90 -4.09 4.22 5.73
C GLU A 90 -4.90 3.93 4.46
N GLY A 91 -5.02 4.92 3.58
CA GLY A 91 -5.69 4.78 2.28
C GLY A 91 -5.08 3.67 1.43
N ALA A 92 -3.75 3.66 1.29
CA ALA A 92 -3.03 2.64 0.53
C ALA A 92 -3.15 1.25 1.15
N VAL A 93 -3.07 1.13 2.48
CA VAL A 93 -3.26 -0.15 3.19
C VAL A 93 -4.67 -0.69 2.98
N ARG A 94 -5.69 0.16 3.06
CA ARG A 94 -7.08 -0.22 2.78
C ARG A 94 -7.24 -0.71 1.35
N TYR A 95 -6.66 -0.03 0.37
CA TYR A 95 -6.65 -0.49 -1.03
C TYR A 95 -6.00 -1.87 -1.14
N ILE A 96 -4.81 -2.07 -0.57
CA ILE A 96 -4.08 -3.34 -0.60
C ILE A 96 -4.93 -4.49 -0.01
N LEU A 97 -5.60 -4.25 1.12
CA LEU A 97 -6.48 -5.24 1.74
C LEU A 97 -7.66 -5.62 0.83
N GLN A 98 -8.25 -4.65 0.13
CA GLN A 98 -9.36 -4.88 -0.81
C GLN A 98 -8.91 -5.69 -2.05
N GLN A 99 -7.64 -5.62 -2.43
CA GLN A 99 -7.11 -6.40 -3.56
C GLN A 99 -6.73 -7.85 -3.18
N CYS A 100 -6.78 -8.23 -1.90
CA CYS A 100 -6.48 -9.59 -1.47
C CYS A 100 -7.61 -10.55 -1.87
N GLN A 101 -7.37 -11.39 -2.88
CA GLN A 101 -8.35 -12.37 -3.36
C GLN A 101 -7.90 -13.78 -2.97
N GLY A 102 -8.61 -14.40 -2.01
CA GLY A 102 -8.26 -15.75 -1.53
C GLY A 102 -6.82 -15.86 -1.00
N GLY A 103 -6.29 -14.80 -0.40
CA GLY A 103 -4.90 -14.73 0.08
C GLY A 103 -3.85 -14.40 -0.98
N ARG A 104 -4.27 -14.05 -2.21
CA ARG A 104 -3.38 -13.76 -3.34
C ARG A 104 -3.45 -12.30 -3.75
N PHE A 105 -2.35 -11.80 -4.31
CA PHE A 105 -2.15 -10.41 -4.70
C PHE A 105 -1.73 -10.23 -6.18
N GLY A 106 -1.98 -11.24 -7.01
CA GLY A 106 -1.75 -11.18 -8.47
C GLY A 106 -0.34 -11.54 -8.96
N SER A 107 0.72 -11.20 -8.22
CA SER A 107 2.10 -11.61 -8.53
C SER A 107 2.92 -11.88 -7.26
N THR A 108 4.07 -12.56 -7.40
CA THR A 108 4.99 -12.80 -6.27
C THR A 108 5.53 -11.47 -5.70
N GLN A 109 5.89 -10.52 -6.55
CA GLN A 109 6.42 -9.22 -6.12
C GLN A 109 5.32 -8.39 -5.42
N ALA A 110 4.13 -8.34 -6.02
CA ALA A 110 2.96 -7.69 -5.46
C ALA A 110 2.60 -8.28 -4.09
N THR A 111 2.68 -9.61 -3.94
CA THR A 111 2.47 -10.32 -2.67
C THR A 111 3.47 -9.88 -1.61
N VAL A 112 4.77 -9.97 -1.90
CA VAL A 112 5.82 -9.64 -0.91
C VAL A 112 5.75 -8.18 -0.48
N LEU A 113 5.57 -7.25 -1.42
CA LEU A 113 5.47 -5.82 -1.10
C LEU A 113 4.21 -5.52 -0.29
N SER A 114 3.08 -6.10 -0.65
CA SER A 114 1.83 -5.94 0.10
C SER A 114 1.95 -6.43 1.53
N LEU A 115 2.49 -7.63 1.73
CA LEU A 115 2.71 -8.17 3.08
C LEU A 115 3.66 -7.30 3.90
N LYS A 116 4.73 -6.77 3.30
CA LYS A 116 5.64 -5.83 3.97
C LYS A 116 4.90 -4.55 4.39
N ALA A 117 4.07 -3.98 3.52
CA ALA A 117 3.29 -2.78 3.83
C ALA A 117 2.29 -3.04 4.97
N LEU A 118 1.55 -4.15 4.93
CA LEU A 118 0.60 -4.54 5.98
C LEU A 118 1.30 -4.75 7.32
N LEU A 119 2.45 -5.44 7.34
CA LEU A 119 3.23 -5.64 8.56
C LEU A 119 3.79 -4.33 9.12
N ALA A 120 4.30 -3.44 8.26
CA ALA A 120 4.80 -2.13 8.68
C ALA A 120 3.68 -1.28 9.30
N TYR A 121 2.50 -1.27 8.66
CA TYR A 121 1.32 -0.57 9.16
C TYR A 121 0.85 -1.12 10.51
N GLN A 122 0.77 -2.45 10.64
CA GLN A 122 0.40 -3.10 11.89
C GLN A 122 1.37 -2.76 13.01
N ARG A 123 2.69 -2.75 12.77
CA ARG A 123 3.68 -2.38 13.80
C ARG A 123 3.45 -0.95 14.27
N LYS A 124 3.33 -0.01 13.33
CA LYS A 124 3.13 1.42 13.62
C LYS A 124 1.81 1.73 14.35
N THR A 125 0.75 0.97 14.05
CA THR A 125 -0.58 1.19 14.66
C THR A 125 -0.82 0.37 15.93
N ARG A 126 -0.15 -0.77 16.10
CA ARG A 126 -0.27 -1.60 17.31
C ARG A 126 0.34 -0.90 18.53
N GLU A 127 1.37 -0.10 18.32
CA GLU A 127 1.91 0.79 19.35
C GLU A 127 0.87 1.83 19.83
N ALA A 128 -0.07 2.21 18.96
CA ALA A 128 -1.08 3.23 19.23
C ALA A 128 -2.43 2.69 19.79
N ARG A 129 -2.73 1.40 19.68
CA ARG A 129 -4.03 0.82 20.09
C ARG A 129 -3.92 -0.16 21.26
N ALA A 130 -4.49 0.22 22.40
CA ALA A 130 -4.90 -0.73 23.43
C ALA A 130 -5.96 -1.68 22.85
N GLN A 131 -5.70 -2.98 22.86
CA GLN A 131 -6.60 -3.99 22.29
C GLN A 131 -7.84 -4.12 23.18
N SER A 132 -9.00 -3.69 22.69
CA SER A 132 -10.31 -4.06 23.25
C SER A 132 -10.86 -5.26 22.47
N PRO A 133 -11.51 -6.24 23.13
CA PRO A 133 -12.05 -7.40 22.44
C PRO A 133 -13.14 -6.98 21.44
N LEU A 134 -13.00 -7.39 20.19
CA LEU A 134 -14.03 -7.22 19.15
C LEU A 134 -15.01 -8.39 19.23
N ARG A 135 -16.32 -8.10 19.35
CA ARG A 135 -17.38 -9.10 19.20
C ARG A 135 -17.96 -9.01 17.80
N VAL A 136 -18.00 -10.14 17.09
CA VAL A 136 -18.66 -10.30 15.79
C VAL A 136 -19.73 -11.36 15.95
N GLU A 137 -20.98 -11.03 15.60
CA GLU A 137 -22.12 -11.95 15.63
C GLU A 137 -22.58 -12.19 14.19
N LEU A 138 -22.69 -13.47 13.80
CA LEU A 138 -23.14 -13.88 12.46
C LEU A 138 -24.55 -14.48 12.57
N PHE A 139 -25.51 -13.86 11.92
CA PHE A 139 -26.88 -14.37 11.80
C PHE A 139 -27.04 -15.05 10.44
N VAL A 140 -27.45 -16.32 10.43
CA VAL A 140 -27.72 -17.10 9.21
C VAL A 140 -29.23 -17.32 9.11
N ASP A 141 -29.84 -16.90 8.00
CA ASP A 141 -31.23 -17.22 7.71
C ASP A 141 -31.35 -18.68 7.23
N PRO A 142 -32.08 -19.56 7.94
CA PRO A 142 -32.24 -20.95 7.54
C PRO A 142 -32.93 -21.13 6.18
N ALA A 143 -33.75 -20.18 5.71
CA ALA A 143 -34.39 -20.27 4.40
C ALA A 143 -33.40 -20.08 3.22
N ALA A 144 -32.33 -19.30 3.42
CA ALA A 144 -31.30 -19.07 2.41
C ALA A 144 -30.23 -20.16 2.35
N ALA A 145 -30.04 -20.92 3.46
CA ALA A 145 -29.07 -22.01 3.53
C ALA A 145 -29.48 -23.26 2.71
N ALA A 146 -30.78 -23.50 2.55
CA ALA A 146 -31.29 -24.65 1.80
C ALA A 146 -31.10 -24.52 0.28
N THR A 147 -30.97 -23.30 -0.25
CA THR A 147 -30.83 -23.05 -1.70
C THR A 147 -29.40 -23.19 -2.24
N ALA A 148 -28.38 -23.35 -1.38
CA ALA A 148 -26.98 -23.47 -1.78
C ALA A 148 -26.44 -24.93 -1.74
N GLY A 149 -27.26 -25.90 -1.34
CA GLY A 149 -26.88 -27.31 -1.14
C GLY A 149 -27.25 -28.27 -2.27
N GLY A 150 -27.34 -27.80 -3.52
CA GLY A 150 -27.70 -28.63 -4.67
C GLY A 150 -26.54 -28.83 -5.64
N GLU A 151 -26.25 -30.12 -5.93
CA GLU A 151 -25.38 -30.65 -7.00
C GLU A 151 -23.86 -30.71 -6.75
N ALA A 152 -23.46 -31.76 -6.02
CA ALA A 152 -22.33 -32.60 -6.41
C ALA A 152 -22.67 -34.05 -6.04
N ALA A 153 -23.42 -34.73 -6.91
CA ALA A 153 -23.64 -36.17 -6.88
C ALA A 153 -23.45 -36.70 -8.30
N GLU A 154 -22.26 -37.24 -8.58
CA GLU A 154 -21.97 -38.63 -9.01
C GLU A 154 -20.56 -38.71 -9.61
#